data_AF-A0A1T5ETX0-F1
#
_entry.id   AF-A0A1T5ETX0-F1
#
_cell.length_a   1.000
_cell.length_b   1.000
_cell.length_c   1.000
_cell.angle_alpha   90.00
_cell.angle_beta   90.00
_cell.angle_gamma   90.00
#
_symmetry.space_group_name_H-M   'P 1'
#
loop_
_entity.id
_entity.type
_entity.pdbx_description
1 polymer ?
#
loop_
_entity_poly.entity_id
_entity_poly.type
_entity_poly.pdbx_seq_one_letter_code
_entity_poly.pdbx_strand_id
1 'polypeptide(L)'
;MAYAKNQNLNKILKHFAFMWVLTVVGMYIATLLPPAVVMPLSIITLILLIIACFVRSLKLANSIMYAIPFLMGILLFWSTQFYIAELGQQLVLLVFVATVAIFIVLALIGMMMNKDISNWGSYLFTVLIVVIIFSLVFMFIPVSNIVGLIIAGITVLLFSLYTVYDFNKIRHNHVSDAEVVGMALNLYLDFINLFVNLLEVIWRLKNEFD
;
A
#
# COMPACT_ATOMS: atom_id res chain seq x y z
N MET A 1 26.44 16.71 14.60
CA MET A 1 25.18 16.31 15.25
C MET A 1 25.05 14.80 15.15
N ALA A 2 25.14 14.09 16.26
CA ALA A 2 25.04 12.62 16.27
C ALA A 2 23.59 12.23 15.93
N TYR A 3 23.42 11.51 14.82
CA TYR A 3 22.12 10.95 14.45
C TYR A 3 21.63 10.04 15.58
N ALA A 4 20.55 10.41 16.26
CA ALA A 4 19.94 9.56 17.26
C ALA A 4 19.51 8.24 16.58
N LYS A 5 20.18 7.14 16.95
CA LYS A 5 19.80 5.79 16.52
C LYS A 5 18.40 5.52 17.07
N ASN A 6 17.40 5.55 16.19
CA ASN A 6 16.01 5.53 16.64
C ASN A 6 15.70 4.19 17.30
N GLN A 7 15.38 4.22 18.60
CA GLN A 7 15.24 3.01 19.43
C GLN A 7 14.06 2.12 18.99
N ASN A 8 13.09 2.68 18.27
CA ASN A 8 11.83 2.01 17.96
C ASN A 8 11.71 1.44 16.54
N LEU A 9 12.70 1.62 15.64
CA LEU A 9 12.67 1.04 14.28
C LEU A 9 12.41 -0.48 14.31
N ASN A 10 13.12 -1.20 15.18
CA ASN A 10 12.96 -2.64 15.32
C ASN A 10 11.55 -3.03 15.80
N LYS A 11 10.91 -2.21 16.65
CA LYS A 11 9.53 -2.46 17.08
C LYS A 11 8.58 -2.26 15.90
N ILE A 12 8.74 -1.15 15.15
CA ILE A 12 7.94 -0.85 13.96
C ILE A 12 8.02 -2.00 12.94
N LEU A 13 9.23 -2.47 12.63
CA LEU A 13 9.42 -3.58 11.67
C LEU A 13 8.82 -4.90 12.17
N LYS A 14 8.85 -5.18 13.49
CA LYS A 14 8.18 -6.36 14.06
C LYS A 14 6.66 -6.28 13.93
N HIS A 15 6.07 -5.11 14.19
CA HIS A 15 4.64 -4.89 14.00
C HIS A 15 4.25 -4.99 12.52
N PHE A 16 5.05 -4.38 11.62
CA PHE A 16 4.86 -4.50 10.18
C PHE A 16 4.89 -5.98 9.73
N ALA A 17 5.86 -6.77 10.20
CA ALA A 17 5.92 -8.20 9.92
C ALA A 17 4.71 -8.97 10.49
N PHE A 18 4.23 -8.62 11.69
CA PHE A 18 3.03 -9.21 12.27
C PHE A 18 1.76 -8.89 11.46
N MET A 19 1.66 -7.70 10.87
CA MET A 19 0.54 -7.34 10.01
C MET A 19 0.43 -8.24 8.77
N TRP A 20 1.55 -8.70 8.21
CA TRP A 20 1.54 -9.70 7.14
C TRP A 20 0.95 -11.04 7.57
N VAL A 21 1.17 -11.47 8.81
CA VAL A 21 0.53 -12.67 9.36
C VAL A 21 -0.99 -12.48 9.38
N LEU A 22 -1.47 -11.33 9.85
CA LEU A 22 -2.90 -10.99 9.85
C LEU A 22 -3.48 -10.96 8.44
N THR A 23 -2.72 -10.44 7.46
CA THR A 23 -3.10 -10.45 6.04
C THR A 23 -3.25 -11.86 5.51
N VAL A 24 -2.30 -12.76 5.79
CA VAL A 24 -2.40 -14.17 5.37
C VAL A 24 -3.62 -14.84 6.00
N VAL A 25 -3.91 -14.57 7.28
CA VAL A 25 -5.13 -15.06 7.93
C VAL A 25 -6.38 -14.51 7.24
N GLY A 26 -6.42 -13.21 6.92
CA GLY A 26 -7.52 -12.60 6.16
C GLY A 26 -7.70 -13.22 4.76
N MET A 27 -6.60 -13.46 4.05
CA MET A 27 -6.64 -14.13 2.74
C MET A 27 -7.19 -15.55 2.85
N TYR A 28 -6.77 -16.31 3.87
CA TYR A 28 -7.31 -17.64 4.13
C TYR A 28 -8.82 -17.60 4.42
N ILE A 29 -9.28 -16.68 5.26
CA ILE A 29 -10.71 -16.49 5.52
C ILE A 29 -11.47 -16.16 4.23
N ALA A 30 -10.90 -15.37 3.34
CA ALA A 30 -11.55 -15.04 2.07
C ALA A 30 -11.78 -16.24 1.15
N THR A 31 -10.94 -17.28 1.24
CA THR A 31 -11.17 -18.56 0.51
C THR A 31 -12.43 -19.30 0.97
N LEU A 32 -12.89 -19.02 2.19
CA LEU A 32 -14.07 -19.64 2.78
C LEU A 32 -15.36 -18.85 2.51
N LEU A 33 -15.25 -17.62 1.97
CA LEU A 33 -16.39 -16.76 1.70
C LEU A 33 -17.11 -17.17 0.40
N PRO A 34 -18.45 -17.07 0.35
CA PRO A 34 -19.18 -17.42 -0.87
C PRO A 34 -18.88 -16.42 -2.00
N PRO A 35 -18.96 -16.85 -3.28
CA PRO A 35 -18.67 -15.99 -4.43
C PRO A 35 -19.49 -14.68 -4.48
N ALA A 36 -20.65 -14.65 -3.84
CA ALA A 36 -21.51 -13.46 -3.75
C ALA A 36 -20.86 -12.26 -3.03
N VAL A 37 -19.79 -12.47 -2.26
CA VAL A 37 -19.08 -11.39 -1.54
C VAL A 37 -17.94 -10.79 -2.37
N VAL A 38 -17.58 -11.41 -3.50
CA VAL A 38 -16.48 -10.93 -4.34
C VAL A 38 -16.85 -9.56 -4.92
N MET A 39 -16.02 -8.57 -4.62
CA MET A 39 -16.21 -7.20 -5.10
C MET A 39 -15.46 -6.97 -6.42
N PRO A 40 -15.97 -6.12 -7.32
CA PRO A 40 -15.23 -5.64 -8.48
C PRO A 40 -13.88 -5.02 -8.10
N LEU A 41 -12.86 -5.21 -8.95
CA LEU A 41 -11.50 -4.73 -8.72
C LEU A 41 -11.43 -3.22 -8.49
N SER A 42 -12.19 -2.41 -9.24
CA SER A 42 -12.23 -0.96 -9.07
C SER A 42 -12.68 -0.53 -7.67
N ILE A 43 -13.65 -1.24 -7.09
CA ILE A 43 -14.16 -1.00 -5.74
C ILE A 43 -13.10 -1.40 -4.71
N ILE A 44 -12.44 -2.54 -4.89
CA ILE A 44 -11.35 -2.98 -4.02
C ILE A 44 -10.25 -1.92 -3.98
N THR A 45 -9.75 -1.50 -5.15
CA THR A 45 -8.69 -0.49 -5.25
C THR A 45 -9.08 0.83 -4.59
N LEU A 46 -10.32 1.30 -4.79
CA LEU A 46 -10.80 2.51 -4.14
C LEU A 46 -10.83 2.37 -2.61
N ILE A 47 -11.29 1.22 -2.09
CA ILE A 47 -11.32 0.95 -0.64
C ILE A 47 -9.91 0.98 -0.06
N LEU A 48 -8.92 0.38 -0.73
CA LEU A 48 -7.52 0.40 -0.30
C LEU A 48 -6.98 1.83 -0.16
N LEU A 49 -7.27 2.69 -1.14
CA LEU A 49 -6.86 4.11 -1.12
C LEU A 49 -7.57 4.90 -0.02
N ILE A 50 -8.88 4.68 0.17
CA ILE A 50 -9.66 5.31 1.22
C ILE A 50 -9.10 4.94 2.59
N ILE A 51 -8.79 3.67 2.84
CA ILE A 51 -8.18 3.21 4.09
C ILE A 51 -6.82 3.87 4.31
N ALA A 52 -5.97 3.95 3.28
CA ALA A 52 -4.71 4.67 3.35
C ALA A 52 -4.91 6.15 3.75
N CYS A 53 -5.91 6.82 3.20
CA CYS A 53 -6.25 8.20 3.54
C CYS A 53 -6.73 8.33 4.99
N PHE A 54 -7.67 7.48 5.44
CA PHE A 54 -8.21 7.53 6.80
C PHE A 54 -7.15 7.24 7.86
N VAL A 55 -6.31 6.23 7.66
CA VAL A 55 -5.22 5.89 8.59
C VAL A 55 -4.22 7.02 8.74
N ARG A 56 -3.95 7.77 7.66
CA ARG A 56 -3.00 8.89 7.66
C ARG A 56 -3.60 10.19 8.22
N SER A 57 -4.92 10.31 8.29
CA SER A 57 -5.62 11.51 8.76
C SER A 57 -6.17 11.39 10.20
N LEU A 58 -6.37 10.17 10.70
CA LEU A 58 -6.98 9.91 12.01
C LEU A 58 -6.01 9.29 13.01
N LYS A 59 -6.19 9.65 14.29
CA LYS A 59 -5.59 8.91 15.41
C LYS A 59 -6.50 7.72 15.76
N LEU A 60 -6.13 6.54 15.30
CA LEU A 60 -6.87 5.30 15.58
C LEU A 60 -6.35 4.61 16.85
N ALA A 61 -7.21 3.84 17.51
CA ALA A 61 -6.77 2.95 18.58
C ALA A 61 -5.98 1.77 18.00
N ASN A 62 -4.96 1.29 18.72
CA ASN A 62 -4.10 0.18 18.27
C ASN A 62 -4.89 -1.07 17.86
N SER A 63 -5.96 -1.41 18.58
CA SER A 63 -6.80 -2.58 18.26
C SER A 63 -7.45 -2.45 16.87
N ILE A 64 -7.90 -1.25 16.49
CA ILE A 64 -8.49 -0.98 15.18
C ILE A 64 -7.41 -1.07 14.10
N MET A 65 -6.20 -0.57 14.39
CA MET A 65 -5.08 -0.63 13.45
C MET A 65 -4.69 -2.07 13.07
N TYR A 66 -4.84 -3.05 13.97
CA TYR A 66 -4.60 -4.46 13.64
C TYR A 66 -5.76 -5.13 12.90
N ALA A 67 -7.00 -4.65 13.06
CA ALA A 67 -8.12 -5.16 12.27
C ALA A 67 -7.96 -4.83 10.77
N ILE A 68 -7.29 -3.72 10.45
CA ILE A 68 -7.10 -3.26 9.07
C ILE A 68 -6.32 -4.29 8.23
N PRO A 69 -5.09 -4.74 8.58
CA PRO A 69 -4.36 -5.76 7.82
C PRO A 69 -5.11 -7.08 7.60
N PHE A 70 -5.97 -7.47 8.54
CA PHE A 70 -6.85 -8.64 8.39
C PHE A 70 -7.88 -8.41 7.28
N LEU A 71 -8.61 -7.28 7.33
CA LEU A 71 -9.58 -6.91 6.29
C LEU A 71 -8.89 -6.72 4.92
N MET A 72 -7.69 -6.16 4.91
CA MET A 72 -6.89 -6.01 3.69
C MET A 72 -6.48 -7.35 3.11
N GLY A 73 -6.22 -8.36 3.93
CA GLY A 73 -6.03 -9.74 3.46
C GLY A 73 -7.21 -10.26 2.65
N ILE A 74 -8.44 -9.98 3.08
CA ILE A 74 -9.64 -10.41 2.37
C ILE A 74 -9.74 -9.75 0.99
N LEU A 75 -9.57 -8.42 0.94
CA LEU A 75 -9.60 -7.66 -0.31
C LEU A 75 -8.45 -8.05 -1.26
N LEU A 76 -7.25 -8.24 -0.71
CA LEU A 76 -6.07 -8.63 -1.46
C LEU A 76 -6.24 -10.01 -2.08
N PHE A 77 -6.91 -10.95 -1.40
CA PHE A 77 -7.20 -12.26 -1.97
C PHE A 77 -8.01 -12.14 -3.28
N TRP A 78 -9.12 -11.41 -3.27
CA TRP A 78 -9.93 -11.25 -4.50
C TRP A 78 -9.20 -10.48 -5.60
N SER A 79 -8.48 -9.43 -5.24
CA SER A 79 -7.65 -8.68 -6.19
C SER A 79 -6.59 -9.58 -6.84
N THR A 80 -5.88 -10.39 -6.05
CA THR A 80 -4.86 -11.31 -6.57
C THR A 80 -5.46 -12.45 -7.38
N GLN A 81 -6.64 -12.98 -7.02
CA GLN A 81 -7.33 -13.99 -7.86
C GLN A 81 -7.69 -13.44 -9.23
N PHE A 82 -8.17 -12.21 -9.32
CA PHE A 82 -8.41 -11.55 -10.60
C PHE A 82 -7.13 -11.47 -11.45
N TYR A 83 -6.04 -10.94 -10.88
CA TYR A 83 -4.78 -10.85 -11.64
C TYR A 83 -4.18 -12.21 -11.97
N ILE A 84 -4.36 -13.24 -11.13
CA ILE A 84 -3.91 -14.61 -11.46
C ILE A 84 -4.68 -15.14 -12.67
N ALA A 85 -5.98 -14.87 -12.78
CA ALA A 85 -6.78 -15.28 -13.93
C ALA A 85 -6.34 -14.58 -15.22
N GLU A 86 -5.99 -13.29 -15.15
CA GLU A 86 -5.64 -12.47 -16.31
C GLU A 86 -4.17 -12.57 -16.74
N LEU A 87 -3.25 -12.72 -15.79
CA LEU A 87 -1.80 -12.66 -15.97
C LEU A 87 -1.09 -14.02 -15.77
N GLY A 88 -1.74 -14.96 -15.10
CA GLY A 88 -1.15 -16.21 -14.65
C GLY A 88 -0.40 -16.09 -13.32
N GLN A 89 -0.41 -17.19 -12.55
CA GLN A 89 0.15 -17.25 -11.20
C GLN A 89 1.65 -16.89 -11.15
N GLN A 90 2.43 -17.34 -12.13
CA GLN A 90 3.88 -17.11 -12.15
C GLN A 90 4.23 -15.62 -12.25
N LEU A 91 3.50 -14.87 -13.09
CA LEU A 91 3.73 -13.44 -13.27
C LEU A 91 3.32 -12.64 -12.02
N VAL A 92 2.18 -12.98 -11.40
CA VAL A 92 1.76 -12.34 -10.15
C VAL A 92 2.78 -12.54 -9.02
N LEU A 93 3.35 -13.74 -8.90
CA LEU A 93 4.41 -14.01 -7.91
C LEU A 93 5.69 -13.21 -8.22
N LEU A 94 6.07 -13.11 -9.49
CA LEU A 94 7.23 -12.31 -9.91
C LEU A 94 7.03 -10.83 -9.58
N VAL A 95 5.84 -10.27 -9.82
CA VAL A 95 5.50 -8.89 -9.47
C VAL A 95 5.56 -8.68 -7.95
N PHE A 96 5.08 -9.63 -7.14
CA PHE A 96 5.20 -9.55 -5.68
C PHE A 96 6.66 -9.50 -5.21
N VAL A 97 7.51 -10.39 -5.74
CA VAL A 97 8.95 -10.40 -5.42
C VAL A 97 9.62 -9.08 -5.85
N ALA A 98 9.26 -8.57 -7.04
CA ALA A 98 9.74 -7.27 -7.50
C ALA A 98 9.29 -6.13 -6.58
N THR A 99 8.04 -6.14 -6.09
CA THR A 99 7.55 -5.16 -5.11
C THR A 99 8.33 -5.24 -3.80
N VAL A 100 8.64 -6.43 -3.29
CA VAL A 100 9.51 -6.58 -2.10
C VAL A 100 10.87 -5.96 -2.33
N ALA A 101 11.50 -6.23 -3.47
CA ALA A 101 12.81 -5.66 -3.80
C ALA A 101 12.74 -4.12 -3.89
N ILE A 102 11.74 -3.57 -4.60
CA ILE A 102 11.51 -2.13 -4.72
C ILE A 102 11.30 -1.51 -3.33
N PHE A 103 10.44 -2.10 -2.50
CA PHE A 103 10.14 -1.59 -1.17
C PHE A 103 11.40 -1.55 -0.28
N ILE A 104 12.25 -2.58 -0.33
CA ILE A 104 13.53 -2.61 0.38
C ILE A 104 14.46 -1.48 -0.12
N VAL A 105 14.56 -1.28 -1.44
CA VAL A 105 15.38 -0.20 -2.01
C VAL A 105 14.86 1.16 -1.56
N LEU A 106 13.55 1.40 -1.63
CA LEU A 106 12.93 2.65 -1.17
C LEU A 106 13.11 2.88 0.34
N ALA A 107 13.01 1.81 1.14
CA ALA A 107 13.27 1.86 2.57
C ALA A 107 14.71 2.27 2.88
N LEU A 108 15.68 1.68 2.18
CA LEU A 108 17.10 2.04 2.31
C LEU A 108 17.33 3.50 1.90
N ILE A 109 16.75 3.95 0.78
CA ILE A 109 16.82 5.35 0.35
C ILE A 109 16.27 6.27 1.44
N GLY A 110 15.08 6.00 1.98
CA GLY A 110 14.48 6.82 3.04
C GLY A 110 15.34 6.88 4.31
N MET A 111 15.93 5.75 4.72
CA MET A 111 16.79 5.66 5.90
C MET A 111 18.18 6.28 5.72
N MET A 112 18.72 6.29 4.50
CA MET A 112 20.04 6.84 4.17
C MET A 112 20.00 8.32 3.80
N MET A 113 18.83 8.85 3.45
CA MET A 113 18.67 10.23 3.05
C MET A 113 18.99 11.19 4.20
N ASN A 114 19.96 12.08 4.02
CA ASN A 114 20.37 13.05 5.05
C ASN A 114 19.38 14.22 5.20
N LYS A 115 18.62 14.50 4.14
CA LYS A 115 17.61 15.56 4.15
C LYS A 115 16.37 15.05 4.88
N ASP A 116 15.94 15.80 5.88
CA ASP A 116 14.65 15.58 6.53
C ASP A 116 13.52 16.07 5.61
N ILE A 117 12.69 15.14 5.16
CA ILE A 117 11.51 15.42 4.33
C ILE A 117 10.20 15.20 5.09
N SER A 118 10.23 15.17 6.43
CA SER A 118 9.05 14.96 7.27
C SER A 118 7.91 15.95 7.01
N ASN A 119 8.23 17.15 6.50
CA ASN A 119 7.27 18.18 6.11
C ASN A 119 6.52 17.88 4.79
N TRP A 120 6.92 16.85 4.04
CA TRP A 120 6.28 16.49 2.76
C TRP A 120 4.93 15.80 2.91
N GLY A 121 4.55 15.42 4.14
CA GLY A 121 3.32 14.69 4.41
C GLY A 121 2.06 15.38 3.87
N SER A 122 1.99 16.72 3.94
CA SER A 122 0.86 17.48 3.40
C SER A 122 0.76 17.37 1.88
N TYR A 123 1.88 17.50 1.16
CA TYR A 123 1.91 17.39 -0.30
C TYR A 123 1.51 15.99 -0.76
N LEU A 124 2.08 14.95 -0.15
CA LEU A 124 1.73 13.56 -0.48
C LEU A 124 0.26 13.28 -0.17
N PHE A 125 -0.27 13.82 0.92
CA PHE A 125 -1.67 13.66 1.29
C PHE A 125 -2.63 14.37 0.33
N THR A 126 -2.27 15.56 -0.17
CA THR A 126 -3.01 16.23 -1.24
C THR A 126 -3.07 15.36 -2.50
N VAL A 127 -1.93 14.80 -2.94
CA VAL A 127 -1.90 13.92 -4.13
C VAL A 127 -2.73 12.65 -3.90
N LEU A 128 -2.68 12.06 -2.71
CA LEU A 128 -3.52 10.92 -2.36
C LEU A 128 -5.01 11.22 -2.49
N ILE A 129 -5.47 12.37 -2.00
CA ILE A 129 -6.87 12.81 -2.16
C ILE A 129 -7.22 12.95 -3.64
N VAL A 130 -6.33 13.56 -4.44
CA VAL A 130 -6.55 13.71 -5.87
C VAL A 130 -6.72 12.34 -6.55
N VAL A 131 -5.82 11.38 -6.26
CA VAL A 131 -5.92 10.01 -6.79
C VAL A 131 -7.24 9.35 -6.38
N ILE A 132 -7.66 9.49 -5.12
CA ILE A 132 -8.95 8.93 -4.64
C ILE A 132 -10.13 9.52 -5.40
N ILE A 133 -10.16 10.84 -5.61
CA ILE A 133 -11.25 11.51 -6.34
C ILE A 133 -11.31 10.99 -7.78
N PHE A 134 -10.17 10.89 -8.47
CA PHE A 134 -10.12 10.35 -9.83
C PHE A 134 -10.55 8.88 -9.87
N SER A 135 -10.07 8.04 -8.96
CA SER A 135 -10.50 6.63 -8.85
C SER A 135 -12.00 6.50 -8.60
N LEU A 136 -12.60 7.42 -7.83
CA LEU A 136 -14.04 7.45 -7.59
C LEU A 136 -14.82 7.85 -8.85
N VAL A 137 -14.39 8.89 -9.56
CA VAL A 137 -15.05 9.35 -10.81
C VAL A 137 -14.99 8.25 -11.89
N PHE A 138 -13.82 7.64 -12.07
CA PHE A 138 -13.60 6.61 -13.09
C PHE A 138 -14.20 5.25 -12.74
N MET A 139 -14.76 5.09 -11.55
CA MET A 139 -15.61 3.94 -11.24
C MET A 139 -16.95 3.99 -11.99
N PHE A 140 -17.49 5.20 -12.22
CA PHE A 140 -18.78 5.39 -12.89
C PHE A 140 -18.65 5.69 -14.39
N ILE A 141 -17.48 6.19 -14.81
CA ILE A 141 -17.20 6.55 -16.19
C ILE A 141 -16.16 5.57 -16.73
N PRO A 142 -16.49 4.77 -17.77
CA PRO A 142 -15.51 3.89 -18.38
C PRO A 142 -14.39 4.72 -18.99
N VAL A 143 -13.15 4.48 -18.55
CA VAL A 143 -11.95 5.12 -19.08
C VAL A 143 -11.21 4.20 -20.05
N SER A 144 -10.46 4.79 -20.96
CA SER A 144 -9.58 4.02 -21.84
C SER A 144 -8.50 3.29 -21.02
N ASN A 145 -7.98 2.20 -21.60
CA ASN A 145 -6.96 1.40 -20.94
C ASN A 145 -5.71 2.23 -20.58
N ILE A 146 -5.26 3.09 -21.50
CA ILE A 146 -4.15 4.04 -21.29
C ILE A 146 -4.40 4.97 -20.09
N VAL A 147 -5.62 5.50 -19.93
CA VAL A 147 -5.92 6.38 -18.77
C VAL A 147 -5.81 5.59 -17.46
N GLY A 148 -6.34 4.37 -17.43
CA GLY A 148 -6.18 3.47 -16.28
C GLY A 148 -4.70 3.17 -15.96
N LEU A 149 -3.88 2.96 -16.99
CA LEU A 149 -2.44 2.71 -16.85
C LEU A 149 -1.73 3.92 -16.23
N ILE A 150 -2.07 5.13 -16.68
CA ILE A 150 -1.52 6.37 -16.14
C ILE A 150 -1.88 6.51 -14.66
N ILE A 151 -3.13 6.27 -14.27
CA ILE A 151 -3.57 6.36 -12.87
C ILE A 151 -2.84 5.35 -12.00
N ALA A 152 -2.71 4.10 -12.46
CA ALA A 152 -1.97 3.06 -11.75
C ALA A 152 -0.49 3.46 -11.59
N GLY A 153 0.14 3.98 -12.65
CA GLY A 153 1.52 4.49 -12.61
C GLY A 153 1.71 5.67 -11.64
N ILE A 154 0.80 6.64 -11.64
CA ILE A 154 0.80 7.76 -10.66
C ILE A 154 0.67 7.22 -9.25
N THR A 155 -0.18 6.22 -9.03
CA THR A 155 -0.40 5.61 -7.72
C THR A 155 0.84 4.84 -7.25
N VAL A 156 1.52 4.10 -8.14
CA VAL A 156 2.82 3.46 -7.86
C VAL A 156 3.85 4.51 -7.44
N LEU A 157 3.97 5.62 -8.15
CA LEU A 157 4.90 6.71 -7.80
C LEU A 157 4.54 7.32 -6.44
N LEU A 158 3.26 7.57 -6.19
CA LEU A 158 2.78 8.13 -4.93
C LEU A 158 3.16 7.24 -3.74
N PHE A 159 2.86 5.95 -3.78
CA PHE A 159 3.18 5.05 -2.67
C PHE A 159 4.68 4.73 -2.56
N SER A 160 5.42 4.82 -3.67
CA SER A 160 6.87 4.80 -3.62
C SER A 160 7.44 5.99 -2.86
N LEU A 161 6.92 7.19 -3.10
CA LEU A 161 7.30 8.41 -2.39
C LEU A 161 6.86 8.37 -0.91
N TYR A 162 5.67 7.84 -0.62
CA TYR A 162 5.24 7.61 0.76
C TYR A 162 6.16 6.63 1.50
N THR A 163 6.59 5.54 0.85
CA THR A 163 7.54 4.58 1.44
C THR A 163 8.84 5.29 1.84
N VAL A 164 9.43 6.06 0.93
CA VAL A 164 10.66 6.84 1.21
C VAL A 164 10.41 7.84 2.33
N TYR A 165 9.28 8.55 2.28
CA TYR A 165 8.87 9.52 3.30
C TYR A 165 8.73 8.88 4.69
N ASP A 166 8.05 7.74 4.80
CA ASP A 166 7.78 7.10 6.08
C ASP A 166 9.07 6.52 6.69
N PHE A 167 9.96 5.91 5.89
CA PHE A 167 11.29 5.51 6.37
C PHE A 167 12.18 6.70 6.75
N ASN A 168 12.11 7.81 6.00
CA ASN A 168 12.81 9.05 6.35
C ASN A 168 12.29 9.65 7.66
N LYS A 169 10.97 9.65 7.87
CA LYS A 169 10.31 10.09 9.10
C LYS A 169 10.72 9.22 10.28
N ILE A 170 10.75 7.89 10.12
CA ILE A 170 11.27 6.95 11.13
C ILE A 170 12.75 7.21 11.40
N ARG A 171 13.52 7.73 10.44
CA ARG A 171 14.94 7.99 10.62
C ARG A 171 15.22 9.29 11.38
N HIS A 172 14.45 10.35 11.12
CA HIS A 172 14.73 11.72 11.60
C HIS A 172 13.90 12.11 12.82
N ASN A 173 12.69 11.59 12.97
CA ASN A 173 11.78 12.00 14.05
C ASN A 173 11.77 11.00 15.20
N HIS A 174 11.55 11.50 16.42
CA HIS A 174 11.29 10.61 17.56
C HIS A 174 9.90 9.98 17.42
N VAL A 175 9.85 8.66 17.23
CA VAL A 175 8.59 7.90 17.18
C VAL A 175 8.31 7.36 18.58
N SER A 176 7.28 7.89 19.22
CA SER A 176 6.85 7.44 20.55
C SER A 176 6.28 6.02 20.50
N ASP A 177 6.26 5.30 21.62
CA ASP A 177 5.70 3.94 21.68
C ASP A 177 4.22 3.88 21.25
N ALA A 178 3.46 4.96 21.45
CA ALA A 178 2.08 5.07 21.02
C ALA A 178 1.92 5.17 19.49
N GLU A 179 2.96 5.64 18.78
CA GLU A 179 2.93 5.83 17.33
C GLU A 179 3.50 4.64 16.55
N VAL A 180 4.17 3.71 17.23
CA VAL A 180 4.84 2.54 16.61
C VAL A 180 3.89 1.74 15.74
N VAL A 181 2.68 1.46 16.23
CA VAL A 181 1.68 0.66 15.48
C VAL A 181 1.17 1.42 14.26
N GLY A 182 0.92 2.72 14.39
CA GLY A 182 0.49 3.57 13.27
C GLY A 182 1.56 3.69 12.18
N MET A 183 2.84 3.84 12.57
CA MET A 183 3.95 3.85 11.60
C MET A 183 4.10 2.51 10.89
N ALA A 184 3.95 1.39 11.61
CA ALA A 184 3.96 0.05 11.00
C ALA A 184 2.79 -0.12 10.00
N LEU A 185 1.60 0.39 10.35
CA LEU A 185 0.43 0.34 9.48
C LEU A 185 0.61 1.19 8.22
N ASN A 186 1.23 2.37 8.32
CA ASN A 186 1.54 3.19 7.15
C ASN A 186 2.49 2.45 6.18
N LEU A 187 3.58 1.87 6.69
CA LEU A 187 4.49 1.05 5.88
C LEU A 187 3.77 -0.14 5.21
N TYR A 188 2.85 -0.78 5.94
CA TYR A 188 2.02 -1.86 5.43
C TYR A 188 1.12 -1.40 4.28
N LEU A 189 0.42 -0.28 4.45
CA LEU A 189 -0.46 0.26 3.42
C LEU A 189 0.32 0.75 2.20
N ASP A 190 1.52 1.30 2.39
CA ASP A 190 2.40 1.68 1.28
C ASP A 190 2.80 0.48 0.44
N PHE A 191 3.20 -0.60 1.09
CA PHE A 191 3.54 -1.83 0.38
C PHE A 191 2.33 -2.37 -0.40
N ILE A 192 1.17 -2.52 0.26
CA ILE A 192 -0.01 -3.13 -0.35
C ILE A 192 -0.47 -2.32 -1.56
N ASN A 193 -0.55 -1.00 -1.42
CA ASN A 193 -0.94 -0.15 -2.53
C ASN A 193 0.10 -0.16 -3.65
N LEU A 194 1.40 -0.18 -3.32
CA LEU A 194 2.45 -0.33 -4.33
C LEU A 194 2.30 -1.65 -5.11
N PHE A 195 2.08 -2.76 -4.42
CA PHE A 195 1.92 -4.09 -5.03
C PHE A 195 0.71 -4.17 -5.95
N VAL A 196 -0.47 -3.80 -5.45
CA VAL A 196 -1.72 -3.88 -6.23
C VAL A 196 -1.66 -2.97 -7.46
N ASN A 197 -1.09 -1.78 -7.34
CA ASN A 197 -0.97 -0.87 -8.49
C ASN A 197 0.14 -1.29 -9.46
N LEU A 198 1.20 -1.98 -9.02
CA LEU A 198 2.15 -2.62 -9.94
C LEU A 198 1.48 -3.76 -10.73
N LEU A 199 0.64 -4.58 -10.10
CA LEU A 199 -0.16 -5.58 -10.82
C LEU A 199 -1.09 -4.93 -11.84
N GLU A 200 -1.77 -3.86 -11.46
CA GLU A 200 -2.64 -3.09 -12.36
C GLU A 200 -1.86 -2.55 -13.58
N VAL A 201 -0.66 -2.00 -13.36
CA VAL A 201 0.22 -1.54 -14.45
C VAL A 201 0.54 -2.68 -15.41
N ILE A 202 0.97 -3.84 -14.90
CA ILE A 202 1.35 -4.98 -15.73
C ILE A 202 0.14 -5.54 -16.50
N TRP A 203 -1.01 -5.64 -15.86
CA TRP A 203 -2.26 -6.06 -16.50
C TRP A 203 -2.68 -5.13 -17.64
N ARG A 204 -2.65 -3.82 -17.41
CA ARG A 204 -3.01 -2.85 -18.44
C ARG A 204 -2.01 -2.77 -19.58
N LEU A 205 -0.71 -2.89 -19.28
CA LEU A 205 0.33 -2.95 -20.31
C LEU A 205 0.11 -4.16 -21.22
N LYS A 206 -0.14 -5.34 -20.65
CA LYS A 206 -0.45 -6.54 -21.42
C LYS A 206 -1.63 -6.30 -22.38
N ASN A 207 -2.73 -5.74 -21.86
CA ASN A 207 -3.95 -5.50 -22.64
C ASN A 207 -3.85 -4.36 -23.68
N GLU A 208 -2.80 -3.54 -23.65
CA GLU A 208 -2.58 -2.49 -24.67
C GLU A 208 -1.76 -3.00 -25.87
N PHE A 209 -0.91 -3.99 -25.66
CA PHE A 209 0.06 -4.47 -26.65
C PHE A 209 -0.24 -5.87 -27.19
N ASP A 210 -1.24 -6.58 -26.65
CA ASP A 210 -1.82 -7.82 -27.18
C ASP A 210 -3.06 -7.54 -28.03
#